data_AF-A0A3B4H5Y1-F1
#
_entry.id   AF-A0A3B4H5Y1-F1
#
_cell.length_a   1.000
_cell.length_b   1.000
_cell.length_c   1.000
_cell.angle_alpha   90.00
_cell.angle_beta   90.00
_cell.angle_gamma   90.00
#
_symmetry.space_group_name_H-M   'P 1'
#
loop_
_entity.id
_entity.type
_entity.pdbx_description
1 polymer ?
#
loop_
_entity_poly.entity_id
_entity_poly.type
_entity_poly.pdbx_seq_one_letter_code
_entity_poly.pdbx_strand_id
1 'polypeptide(L)'
;MLDFAIFAVTFVIILVGAVLYLYPSSRRASGIPGLNPTDEKDGNLQDIIDRGSLHEFLVGLHDEYGSVASFWFGGRPVVSLGSVSELQQHINPNHATDSFETMLKSLLGYKSGMGGGASESIMRKKVYESAINSTLKNNFPLVLKLVDELVKKWKSFPEGQHTPLCAHLLGLAMKTVTQLALGERFGDDTEVLAFRKNHDAIWSEIGKGYLDGSLEKSSSRKAHYEKALSEMESLLLSVSKDRKTQRKQAVFVDALLQSNFTERQIMEDCMVFTLAGCVIAANLCIWALYFLSNSEEVQDKLHQELEDVLGSDPVSLDKIPQLRYCQQVLNETVRTAKLTPVAARLQEVEGKVDQHVIPKETLVIYALGVVLQDEETWSSPYRFDPDRFEEESARKSFCLLGFSGNQTCPELRFAYTVATVVLSTLVRQLKLHRLKGQVAEIRSELVSAPKDETWITVSRRSS
;
A
#
# COMPACT_ATOMS: atom_id res chain seq x y z
N MET A 1 10.59 -2.28 -62.67
CA MET A 1 9.96 -1.66 -61.48
C MET A 1 9.86 -2.60 -60.29
N LEU A 2 9.74 -3.92 -60.48
CA LEU A 2 9.69 -4.89 -59.38
C LEU A 2 11.04 -5.05 -58.64
N ASP A 3 12.17 -5.02 -59.37
CA ASP A 3 13.50 -5.26 -58.77
C ASP A 3 13.98 -4.13 -57.86
N PHE A 4 13.58 -2.88 -58.14
CA PHE A 4 13.87 -1.73 -57.28
C PHE A 4 13.03 -1.75 -55.99
N ALA A 5 11.80 -2.27 -56.06
CA ALA A 5 10.94 -2.42 -54.89
C ALA A 5 11.46 -3.52 -53.94
N ILE A 6 11.98 -4.62 -54.50
CA ILE A 6 12.59 -5.70 -53.71
C ILE A 6 13.84 -5.18 -53.00
N PHE A 7 14.74 -4.47 -53.71
CA PHE A 7 15.97 -3.93 -53.10
C PHE A 7 15.68 -2.90 -52.00
N ALA A 8 14.67 -2.04 -52.18
CA ALA A 8 14.26 -1.07 -51.16
C ALA A 8 13.66 -1.73 -49.92
N VAL A 9 12.84 -2.79 -50.10
CA VAL A 9 12.26 -3.55 -48.98
C VAL A 9 13.33 -4.33 -48.22
N THR A 10 14.27 -4.98 -48.93
CA THR A 10 15.38 -5.70 -48.29
C THR A 10 16.32 -4.75 -47.55
N PHE A 11 16.62 -3.58 -48.11
CA PHE A 11 17.44 -2.56 -47.45
C PHE A 11 16.76 -2.00 -46.19
N VAL A 12 15.44 -1.73 -46.22
CA VAL A 12 14.69 -1.29 -45.03
C VAL A 12 14.62 -2.38 -43.97
N ILE A 13 14.42 -3.66 -44.35
CA ILE A 13 14.41 -4.77 -43.38
C ILE A 13 15.79 -4.97 -42.75
N ILE A 14 16.87 -4.86 -43.52
CA ILE A 14 18.24 -4.92 -43.01
C ILE A 14 18.55 -3.70 -42.14
N LEU A 15 18.07 -2.51 -42.49
CA LEU A 15 18.27 -1.29 -41.70
C LEU A 15 17.45 -1.33 -40.41
N VAL A 16 16.22 -1.84 -40.43
CA VAL A 16 15.38 -2.05 -39.25
C VAL A 16 15.97 -3.16 -38.38
N GLY A 17 16.44 -4.26 -38.99
CA GLY A 17 17.16 -5.32 -38.29
C GLY A 17 18.48 -4.83 -37.67
N ALA A 18 19.23 -3.99 -38.38
CA ALA A 18 20.45 -3.35 -37.90
C ALA A 18 20.15 -2.30 -36.83
N VAL A 19 19.06 -1.54 -36.92
CA VAL A 19 18.63 -0.60 -35.87
C VAL A 19 18.16 -1.38 -34.65
N LEU A 20 17.43 -2.49 -34.78
CA LEU A 20 17.02 -3.33 -33.64
C LEU A 20 18.19 -4.13 -33.03
N TYR A 21 19.20 -4.46 -33.83
CA TYR A 21 20.42 -5.16 -33.41
C TYR A 21 21.47 -4.20 -32.80
N LEU A 22 21.58 -2.98 -33.33
CA LEU A 22 22.50 -1.92 -32.85
C LEU A 22 21.86 -1.04 -31.76
N TYR A 23 20.53 -0.99 -31.65
CA TYR A 23 19.77 -0.46 -30.51
C TYR A 23 18.97 -1.58 -29.85
N PRO A 24 19.62 -2.42 -29.03
CA PRO A 24 18.87 -3.27 -28.11
C PRO A 24 18.03 -2.37 -27.20
N SER A 25 16.79 -2.80 -26.96
CA SER A 25 15.95 -2.20 -25.94
C SER A 25 16.71 -2.13 -24.60
N SER A 26 16.68 -0.95 -23.99
CA SER A 26 17.51 -0.50 -22.87
C SER A 26 19.01 -0.38 -23.18
N ARG A 27 19.49 0.87 -23.23
CA ARG A 27 20.85 1.14 -22.76
C ARG A 27 20.90 0.53 -21.36
N ARG A 28 21.76 -0.47 -21.13
CA ARG A 28 22.08 -0.95 -19.78
C ARG A 28 22.26 0.27 -18.88
N ALA A 29 21.78 0.22 -17.64
CA ALA A 29 22.25 1.15 -16.62
C ALA A 29 23.74 0.86 -16.37
N SER A 30 24.60 1.32 -17.28
CA SER A 30 25.99 0.88 -17.35
C SER A 30 26.71 1.35 -16.09
N GLY A 31 27.25 0.40 -15.34
CA GLY A 31 28.05 0.69 -14.15
C GLY A 31 27.28 0.67 -12.82
N ILE A 32 25.96 0.45 -12.82
CA ILE A 32 25.24 0.19 -11.55
C ILE A 32 25.55 -1.25 -11.11
N PRO A 33 26.07 -1.46 -9.88
CA PRO A 33 26.32 -2.81 -9.37
C PRO A 33 25.01 -3.58 -9.21
N GLY A 34 25.01 -4.90 -9.32
CA GLY A 34 23.78 -5.67 -9.20
C GLY A 34 23.84 -7.07 -9.79
N LEU A 35 22.69 -7.75 -9.74
CA LEU A 35 22.52 -9.11 -10.23
C LEU A 35 22.25 -9.12 -11.74
N ASN A 36 22.93 -10.02 -12.43
CA ASN A 36 22.59 -10.39 -13.81
C ASN A 36 21.31 -11.25 -13.81
N PRO A 37 20.56 -11.30 -14.93
CA PRO A 37 19.36 -12.13 -14.99
C PRO A 37 19.75 -13.61 -14.91
N THR A 38 19.09 -14.34 -14.01
CA THR A 38 19.27 -15.80 -13.87
C THR A 38 18.60 -16.55 -15.02
N ASP A 39 17.53 -15.98 -15.60
CA ASP A 39 16.86 -16.46 -16.80
C ASP A 39 16.64 -15.33 -17.80
N GLU A 40 16.83 -15.58 -19.11
CA GLU A 40 16.72 -14.54 -20.15
C GLU A 40 15.30 -13.96 -20.28
N LYS A 41 14.27 -14.78 -20.04
CA LYS A 41 12.87 -14.41 -20.21
C LYS A 41 12.30 -13.83 -18.92
N ASP A 42 12.61 -14.45 -17.79
CA ASP A 42 12.00 -14.14 -16.50
C ASP A 42 12.88 -13.24 -15.61
N GLY A 43 14.13 -12.97 -16.02
CA GLY A 43 15.05 -12.10 -15.29
C GLY A 43 15.50 -12.72 -13.97
N ASN A 44 15.29 -12.00 -12.86
CA ASN A 44 15.57 -12.47 -11.50
C ASN A 44 14.32 -12.96 -10.75
N LEU A 45 13.25 -13.31 -11.47
CA LEU A 45 12.01 -13.77 -10.84
C LEU A 45 12.23 -14.98 -9.93
N GLN A 46 13.04 -15.96 -10.35
CA GLN A 46 13.33 -17.13 -9.53
C GLN A 46 14.12 -16.78 -8.26
N ASP A 47 15.06 -15.83 -8.35
CA ASP A 47 15.81 -15.34 -7.18
C ASP A 47 14.88 -14.68 -6.15
N ILE A 48 13.86 -13.95 -6.62
CA ILE A 48 12.83 -13.34 -5.77
C ILE A 48 11.97 -14.42 -5.10
N ILE A 49 11.56 -15.46 -5.84
CA ILE A 49 10.79 -16.60 -5.30
C ILE A 49 11.60 -17.30 -4.20
N ASP A 50 12.88 -17.58 -4.45
CA ASP A 50 13.73 -18.35 -3.55
C ASP A 50 14.02 -17.60 -2.24
N ARG A 51 14.01 -16.26 -2.28
CA ARG A 51 14.08 -15.38 -1.11
C ARG A 51 12.75 -15.23 -0.37
N GLY A 52 11.65 -15.68 -0.97
CA GLY A 52 10.30 -15.68 -0.40
C GLY A 52 9.46 -14.42 -0.66
N SER A 53 10.10 -13.27 -0.93
CA SER A 53 9.41 -12.06 -1.39
C SER A 53 10.35 -11.07 -2.07
N LEU A 54 9.79 -10.08 -2.77
CA LEU A 54 10.56 -8.96 -3.32
C LEU A 54 11.28 -8.18 -2.22
N HIS A 55 10.68 -7.99 -1.04
CA HIS A 55 11.35 -7.27 0.06
C HIS A 55 12.59 -8.03 0.55
N GLU A 56 12.46 -9.33 0.82
CA GLU A 56 13.60 -10.14 1.30
C GLU A 56 14.71 -10.25 0.27
N PHE A 57 14.34 -10.30 -1.02
CA PHE A 57 15.30 -10.19 -2.12
C PHE A 57 16.04 -8.85 -2.11
N LEU A 58 15.32 -7.72 -1.94
CA LEU A 58 15.91 -6.39 -1.91
C LEU A 58 16.83 -6.17 -0.70
N VAL A 59 16.50 -6.75 0.47
CA VAL A 59 17.39 -6.74 1.64
C VAL A 59 18.73 -7.38 1.26
N GLY A 60 18.72 -8.60 0.72
CA GLY A 60 19.95 -9.28 0.29
C GLY A 60 20.69 -8.55 -0.83
N LEU A 61 19.96 -7.95 -1.78
CA LEU A 61 20.55 -7.17 -2.87
C LEU A 61 21.31 -5.95 -2.35
N HIS A 62 20.73 -5.20 -1.39
CA HIS A 62 21.35 -4.01 -0.84
C HIS A 62 22.48 -4.32 0.14
N ASP A 63 22.41 -5.44 0.87
CA ASP A 63 23.52 -5.95 1.68
C ASP A 63 24.76 -6.26 0.81
N GLU A 64 24.56 -6.79 -0.40
CA GLU A 64 25.65 -7.20 -1.29
C GLU A 64 26.19 -6.06 -2.17
N TYR A 65 25.30 -5.22 -2.72
CA TYR A 65 25.67 -4.24 -3.76
C TYR A 65 25.60 -2.78 -3.30
N GLY A 66 25.19 -2.50 -2.06
CA GLY A 66 25.11 -1.16 -1.48
C GLY A 66 23.81 -0.42 -1.82
N SER A 67 23.79 0.90 -1.61
CA SER A 67 22.58 1.76 -1.68
C SER A 67 21.95 1.90 -3.06
N VAL A 68 22.72 1.72 -4.15
CA VAL A 68 22.24 1.72 -5.54
C VAL A 68 22.58 0.38 -6.15
N ALA A 69 21.55 -0.43 -6.42
CA ALA A 69 21.73 -1.75 -6.98
C ALA A 69 20.85 -1.95 -8.23
N SER A 70 21.17 -2.95 -9.06
CA SER A 70 20.37 -3.32 -10.22
C SER A 70 20.02 -4.80 -10.24
N PHE A 71 18.89 -5.12 -10.87
CA PHE A 71 18.44 -6.48 -11.13
C PHE A 71 17.48 -6.46 -12.34
N TRP A 72 16.85 -7.57 -12.66
CA TRP A 72 16.05 -7.73 -13.88
C TRP A 72 14.63 -8.23 -13.59
N PHE A 73 13.64 -7.56 -14.17
CA PHE A 73 12.28 -8.07 -14.30
C PHE A 73 12.01 -8.47 -15.75
N GLY A 74 11.99 -9.78 -15.99
CA GLY A 74 12.10 -10.31 -17.34
C GLY A 74 13.35 -9.78 -18.05
N GLY A 75 13.22 -9.44 -19.33
CA GLY A 75 14.31 -8.83 -20.10
C GLY A 75 14.56 -7.33 -19.86
N ARG A 76 14.01 -6.74 -18.79
CA ARG A 76 14.14 -5.29 -18.51
C ARG A 76 14.99 -5.04 -17.26
N PRO A 77 16.00 -4.15 -17.34
CA PRO A 77 16.76 -3.74 -16.16
C PRO A 77 15.90 -2.90 -15.21
N VAL A 78 16.12 -3.13 -13.93
CA VAL A 78 15.50 -2.43 -12.81
C VAL A 78 16.61 -1.87 -11.94
N VAL A 79 16.44 -0.64 -11.46
CA VAL A 79 17.34 -0.02 -10.48
C VAL A 79 16.62 0.02 -9.14
N SER A 80 17.29 -0.40 -8.08
CA SER A 80 16.80 -0.32 -6.71
C SER A 80 17.62 0.68 -5.90
N LEU A 81 16.93 1.54 -5.16
CA LEU A 81 17.52 2.53 -4.27
C LEU A 81 17.17 2.18 -2.81
N GLY A 82 18.20 2.10 -1.96
CA GLY A 82 18.14 1.52 -0.61
C GLY A 82 18.48 2.48 0.54
N SER A 83 18.61 3.78 0.29
CA SER A 83 18.96 4.80 1.29
C SER A 83 18.20 6.12 1.08
N VAL A 84 18.06 6.92 2.15
CA VAL A 84 17.34 8.20 2.09
C VAL A 84 17.99 9.19 1.11
N SER A 85 19.33 9.27 1.08
CA SER A 85 20.07 10.20 0.23
C SER A 85 19.83 9.96 -1.26
N GLU A 86 19.86 8.71 -1.70
CA GLU A 86 19.71 8.34 -3.11
C GLU A 86 18.25 8.47 -3.56
N LEU A 87 17.30 8.12 -2.68
CA LEU A 87 15.88 8.41 -2.91
C LEU A 87 15.67 9.92 -3.06
N GLN A 88 16.29 10.75 -2.20
CA GLN A 88 16.18 12.21 -2.29
C GLN A 88 16.70 12.76 -3.62
N GLN A 89 17.83 12.25 -4.10
CA GLN A 89 18.41 12.65 -5.39
C GLN A 89 17.52 12.26 -6.57
N HIS A 90 16.86 11.10 -6.47
CA HIS A 90 15.98 10.61 -7.52
C HIS A 90 14.59 11.26 -7.52
N ILE A 91 14.06 11.68 -6.36
CA ILE A 91 12.73 12.30 -6.25
C ILE A 91 12.68 13.57 -7.10
N ASN A 92 12.10 13.43 -8.29
CA ASN A 92 11.91 14.52 -9.21
C ASN A 92 10.57 15.23 -8.92
N PRO A 93 10.57 16.55 -8.66
CA PRO A 93 9.38 17.28 -8.23
C PRO A 93 8.26 17.41 -9.28
N ASN A 94 8.46 16.98 -10.54
CA ASN A 94 7.59 17.33 -11.67
C ASN A 94 6.81 16.20 -12.35
N HIS A 95 6.66 15.00 -11.78
CA HIS A 95 6.06 13.86 -12.51
C HIS A 95 4.64 13.47 -12.08
N ALA A 96 3.84 13.09 -13.09
CA ALA A 96 2.40 12.90 -13.02
C ALA A 96 1.98 11.45 -12.72
N THR A 97 2.86 10.46 -12.93
CA THR A 97 2.47 9.06 -13.03
C THR A 97 3.05 8.19 -11.91
N ASP A 98 2.18 7.64 -11.06
CA ASP A 98 2.59 6.63 -10.09
C ASP A 98 2.68 5.26 -10.78
N SER A 99 3.92 4.81 -11.04
CA SER A 99 4.14 3.53 -11.73
C SER A 99 3.68 2.32 -10.91
N PHE A 100 3.58 2.46 -9.58
CA PHE A 100 3.02 1.41 -8.72
C PHE A 100 1.50 1.30 -8.88
N GLU A 101 0.80 2.44 -8.95
CA GLU A 101 -0.64 2.46 -9.26
C GLU A 101 -0.90 1.89 -10.66
N THR A 102 -0.04 2.22 -11.63
CA THR A 102 -0.09 1.64 -12.99
C THR A 102 0.12 0.12 -12.98
N MET A 103 1.08 -0.36 -12.21
CA MET A 103 1.33 -1.78 -12.01
C MET A 103 0.10 -2.46 -11.40
N LEU A 104 -0.42 -1.94 -10.29
CA LEU A 104 -1.61 -2.49 -9.62
C LEU A 104 -2.82 -2.53 -10.55
N LYS A 105 -3.09 -1.45 -11.31
CA LYS A 105 -4.16 -1.41 -12.31
C LYS A 105 -3.96 -2.47 -13.40
N SER A 106 -2.72 -2.66 -13.85
CA SER A 106 -2.39 -3.72 -14.82
C SER A 106 -2.64 -5.12 -14.26
N LEU A 107 -2.30 -5.36 -12.99
CA LEU A 107 -2.54 -6.65 -12.34
C LEU A 107 -4.04 -6.95 -12.27
N LEU A 108 -4.87 -5.93 -12.02
CA LEU A 108 -6.33 -6.02 -12.01
C LEU A 108 -6.98 -6.15 -13.39
N GLY A 109 -6.18 -6.33 -14.47
CA GLY A 109 -6.69 -6.45 -15.85
C GLY A 109 -7.06 -5.12 -16.51
N TYR A 110 -6.83 -3.99 -15.83
CA TYR A 110 -7.05 -2.68 -16.39
C TYR A 110 -5.84 -2.22 -17.20
N LYS A 111 -6.06 -1.87 -18.47
CA LYS A 111 -5.04 -1.16 -19.24
C LYS A 111 -4.87 0.21 -18.61
N SER A 112 -3.76 0.46 -17.91
CA SER A 112 -3.37 1.81 -17.52
C SER A 112 -3.40 2.65 -18.79
N GLY A 113 -4.17 3.73 -18.76
CA GLY A 113 -4.44 4.54 -19.94
C GLY A 113 -3.16 5.14 -20.47
N MET A 114 -2.50 4.45 -21.41
CA MET A 114 -1.50 5.03 -22.32
C MET A 114 -2.12 6.06 -23.29
N GLY A 115 -3.39 6.46 -23.08
CA GLY A 115 -4.13 7.39 -23.94
C GLY A 115 -4.44 8.74 -23.32
N GLY A 116 -4.20 8.95 -22.01
CA GLY A 116 -4.45 10.23 -21.34
C GLY A 116 -3.16 11.02 -21.17
N GLY A 117 -3.17 12.31 -21.54
CA GLY A 117 -2.01 13.18 -21.30
C GLY A 117 -1.74 13.37 -19.81
N ALA A 118 -0.52 13.80 -19.42
CA ALA A 118 -0.13 14.01 -18.03
C ALA A 118 -1.13 14.88 -17.21
N SER A 119 -1.78 15.85 -17.87
CA SER A 119 -2.82 16.69 -17.27
C SER A 119 -4.07 15.89 -16.83
N GLU A 120 -4.50 14.92 -17.63
CA GLU A 120 -5.67 14.07 -17.29
C GLU A 120 -5.36 13.17 -16.09
N SER A 121 -4.16 12.58 -16.04
CA SER A 121 -3.72 11.76 -14.91
C SER A 121 -3.67 12.57 -13.60
N ILE A 122 -3.12 13.79 -13.63
CA ILE A 122 -3.10 14.69 -12.47
C ILE A 122 -4.51 15.03 -12.01
N MET A 123 -5.42 15.34 -12.94
CA MET A 123 -6.81 15.64 -12.61
C MET A 123 -7.53 14.43 -12.02
N ARG A 124 -7.31 13.23 -12.58
CA ARG A 124 -7.88 11.98 -12.05
C ARG A 124 -7.42 11.72 -10.62
N LYS A 125 -6.12 11.83 -10.37
CA LYS A 125 -5.54 11.70 -9.03
C LYS A 125 -6.14 12.70 -8.03
N LYS A 126 -6.31 13.97 -8.42
CA LYS A 126 -6.93 14.99 -7.56
C LYS A 126 -8.37 14.66 -7.19
N VAL A 127 -9.19 14.22 -8.15
CA VAL A 127 -10.58 13.81 -7.89
C VAL A 127 -10.61 12.59 -6.98
N TYR A 128 -9.76 11.59 -7.24
CA TYR A 128 -9.62 10.39 -6.42
C TYR A 128 -9.29 10.73 -4.96
N GLU A 129 -8.26 11.54 -4.74
CA GLU A 129 -7.87 11.99 -3.41
C GLU A 129 -8.96 12.81 -2.72
N SER A 130 -9.59 13.72 -3.46
CA SER A 130 -10.69 14.52 -2.94
C SER A 130 -11.89 13.65 -2.55
N ALA A 131 -12.17 12.59 -3.32
CA ALA A 131 -13.26 11.66 -3.04
C ALA A 131 -12.98 10.86 -1.75
N ILE A 132 -11.76 10.36 -1.54
CA ILE A 132 -11.36 9.68 -0.30
C ILE A 132 -11.48 10.62 0.91
N ASN A 133 -10.95 11.84 0.80
CA ASN A 133 -11.00 12.81 1.89
C ASN A 133 -12.44 13.22 2.21
N SER A 134 -13.27 13.42 1.19
CA SER A 134 -14.66 13.85 1.36
C SER A 134 -15.52 12.73 1.94
N THR A 135 -15.36 11.48 1.49
CA THR A 135 -16.13 10.36 2.07
C THR A 135 -15.79 10.16 3.54
N LEU A 136 -14.51 10.22 3.91
CA LEU A 136 -14.08 10.10 5.29
C LEU A 136 -14.64 11.23 6.15
N LYS A 137 -14.57 12.49 5.67
CA LYS A 137 -15.11 13.65 6.37
C LYS A 137 -16.62 13.54 6.59
N ASN A 138 -17.38 13.20 5.56
CA ASN A 138 -18.84 13.15 5.61
C ASN A 138 -19.36 11.97 6.43
N ASN A 139 -18.57 10.89 6.54
CA ASN A 139 -18.98 9.64 7.17
C ASN A 139 -18.16 9.32 8.43
N PHE A 140 -17.47 10.29 9.00
CA PHE A 140 -16.69 10.12 10.23
C PHE A 140 -17.50 9.53 11.41
N PRO A 141 -18.78 9.91 11.63
CA PRO A 141 -19.61 9.28 12.67
C PRO A 141 -19.83 7.78 12.46
N LEU A 142 -19.83 7.31 11.21
CA LEU A 142 -19.94 5.88 10.91
C LEU A 142 -18.66 5.14 11.33
N VAL A 143 -17.49 5.72 11.09
CA VAL A 143 -16.20 5.15 11.54
C VAL A 143 -16.18 5.02 13.06
N LEU A 144 -16.56 6.09 13.78
CA LEU A 144 -16.68 6.06 15.25
C LEU A 144 -17.63 4.96 15.72
N LYS A 145 -18.81 4.85 15.09
CA LYS A 145 -19.80 3.82 15.42
C LYS A 145 -19.24 2.39 15.26
N LEU A 146 -18.59 2.10 14.13
CA LEU A 146 -18.04 0.77 13.86
C LEU A 146 -16.91 0.40 14.83
N VAL A 147 -16.07 1.36 15.20
CA VAL A 147 -15.02 1.16 16.20
C VAL A 147 -15.60 0.95 17.60
N ASP A 148 -16.63 1.72 17.98
CA ASP A 148 -17.32 1.54 19.26
C ASP A 148 -18.00 0.17 19.36
N GLU A 149 -18.62 -0.33 18.28
CA GLU A 149 -19.16 -1.70 18.20
C GLU A 149 -18.08 -2.76 18.44
N LEU A 150 -16.89 -2.58 17.84
CA LEU A 150 -15.76 -3.48 18.08
C LEU A 150 -15.30 -3.44 19.55
N VAL A 151 -15.15 -2.25 20.13
CA VAL A 151 -14.74 -2.09 21.54
C VAL A 151 -15.77 -2.68 22.49
N LYS A 152 -17.08 -2.50 22.22
CA LYS A 152 -18.17 -3.14 22.98
C LYS A 152 -18.09 -4.66 22.92
N LYS A 153 -17.82 -5.24 21.74
CA LYS A 153 -17.60 -6.68 21.58
C LYS A 153 -16.42 -7.15 22.44
N TRP A 154 -15.30 -6.43 22.45
CA TRP A 154 -14.13 -6.82 23.23
C TRP A 154 -14.38 -6.68 24.74
N LYS A 155 -15.14 -5.66 25.16
CA LYS A 155 -15.56 -5.48 26.56
C LYS A 155 -16.50 -6.56 27.09
N SER A 156 -17.19 -7.27 26.20
CA SER A 156 -18.09 -8.37 26.57
C SER A 156 -17.39 -9.72 26.67
N PHE A 157 -16.11 -9.81 26.28
CA PHE A 157 -15.33 -11.02 26.48
C PHE A 157 -15.01 -11.23 27.97
N PRO A 158 -14.98 -12.48 28.45
CA PRO A 158 -14.46 -12.79 29.78
C PRO A 158 -13.00 -12.33 29.92
N GLU A 159 -12.62 -12.00 31.15
CA GLU A 159 -11.25 -11.60 31.46
C GLU A 159 -10.26 -12.71 31.06
N GLY A 160 -9.16 -12.30 30.43
CA GLY A 160 -8.14 -13.23 29.92
C GLY A 160 -8.52 -13.96 28.62
N GLN A 161 -9.71 -13.76 28.05
CA GLN A 161 -10.02 -14.33 26.73
C GLN A 161 -9.06 -13.79 25.66
N HIS A 162 -8.49 -14.71 24.88
CA HIS A 162 -7.66 -14.37 23.73
C HIS A 162 -8.53 -13.75 22.64
N THR A 163 -8.13 -12.57 22.19
CA THR A 163 -8.80 -11.80 21.16
C THR A 163 -8.02 -11.91 19.85
N PRO A 164 -8.63 -12.41 18.75
CA PRO A 164 -7.97 -12.54 17.46
C PRO A 164 -7.89 -11.17 16.77
N LEU A 165 -6.69 -10.61 16.75
CA LEU A 165 -6.44 -9.23 16.35
C LEU A 165 -6.56 -9.06 14.83
N CYS A 166 -5.99 -9.98 14.06
CA CYS A 166 -6.03 -9.95 12.59
C CYS A 166 -7.47 -10.14 12.10
N ALA A 167 -8.18 -11.17 12.55
CA ALA A 167 -9.56 -11.42 12.11
C ALA A 167 -10.51 -10.25 12.43
N HIS A 168 -10.42 -9.67 13.63
CA HIS A 168 -11.30 -8.58 14.04
C HIS A 168 -11.00 -7.27 13.33
N LEU A 169 -9.72 -6.90 13.19
CA LEU A 169 -9.36 -5.64 12.53
C LEU A 169 -9.50 -5.70 11.02
N LEU A 170 -9.28 -6.87 10.40
CA LEU A 170 -9.63 -7.07 8.99
C LEU A 170 -11.15 -6.93 8.78
N GLY A 171 -11.97 -7.51 9.66
CA GLY A 171 -13.43 -7.34 9.61
C GLY A 171 -13.86 -5.88 9.74
N LEU A 172 -13.28 -5.14 10.70
CA LEU A 172 -13.52 -3.71 10.87
C LEU A 172 -13.12 -2.91 9.63
N ALA A 173 -11.93 -3.15 9.08
CA ALA A 173 -11.42 -2.45 7.91
C ALA A 173 -12.31 -2.73 6.69
N MET A 174 -12.66 -3.99 6.43
CA MET A 174 -13.56 -4.39 5.35
C MET A 174 -14.91 -3.67 5.46
N LYS A 175 -15.54 -3.72 6.64
CA LYS A 175 -16.84 -3.08 6.87
C LYS A 175 -16.79 -1.56 6.79
N THR A 176 -15.69 -0.95 7.22
CA THR A 176 -15.48 0.50 7.16
C THR A 176 -15.26 0.97 5.72
N VAL A 177 -14.28 0.38 5.03
CA VAL A 177 -13.91 0.76 3.67
C VAL A 177 -15.05 0.51 2.70
N THR A 178 -15.69 -0.65 2.74
CA THR A 178 -16.81 -0.95 1.83
C THR A 178 -18.01 -0.01 2.03
N GLN A 179 -18.37 0.34 3.26
CA GLN A 179 -19.44 1.32 3.49
C GLN A 179 -19.05 2.73 3.05
N LEU A 180 -17.82 3.18 3.34
CA LEU A 180 -17.35 4.51 2.91
C LEU A 180 -17.09 4.59 1.41
N ALA A 181 -16.81 3.46 0.76
CA ALA A 181 -16.53 3.39 -0.66
C ALA A 181 -17.80 3.22 -1.50
N LEU A 182 -18.67 2.29 -1.09
CA LEU A 182 -19.75 1.72 -1.89
C LEU A 182 -21.15 1.94 -1.29
N GLY A 183 -21.24 2.37 -0.03
CA GLY A 183 -22.48 2.79 0.62
C GLY A 183 -23.14 1.75 1.53
N GLU A 184 -24.36 2.09 1.95
CA GLU A 184 -25.11 1.42 3.03
C GLU A 184 -25.40 -0.08 2.81
N ARG A 185 -25.30 -0.57 1.57
CA ARG A 185 -25.40 -2.01 1.26
C ARG A 185 -24.45 -2.84 2.12
N PHE A 186 -23.27 -2.32 2.42
CA PHE A 186 -22.25 -2.99 3.22
C PHE A 186 -22.42 -2.79 4.74
N GLY A 187 -23.57 -2.28 5.17
CA GLY A 187 -24.02 -2.42 6.55
C GLY A 187 -24.39 -3.87 6.90
N ASP A 188 -24.76 -4.67 5.89
CA ASP A 188 -25.02 -6.12 6.01
C ASP A 188 -23.72 -6.91 5.97
N ASP A 189 -23.48 -7.70 7.02
CA ASP A 189 -22.28 -8.54 7.15
C ASP A 189 -22.19 -9.60 6.05
N THR A 190 -23.31 -10.05 5.48
CA THR A 190 -23.34 -11.02 4.38
C THR A 190 -22.70 -10.45 3.12
N GLU A 191 -22.98 -9.17 2.82
CA GLU A 191 -22.39 -8.46 1.68
C GLU A 191 -20.88 -8.23 1.90
N VAL A 192 -20.48 -7.89 3.14
CA VAL A 192 -19.07 -7.74 3.50
C VAL A 192 -18.31 -9.06 3.37
N LEU A 193 -18.91 -10.19 3.79
CA LEU A 193 -18.30 -11.51 3.68
C LEU A 193 -18.17 -11.97 2.20
N ALA A 194 -19.18 -11.70 1.38
CA ALA A 194 -19.12 -11.98 -0.06
C ALA A 194 -18.02 -11.15 -0.75
N PHE A 195 -17.94 -9.86 -0.44
CA PHE A 195 -16.86 -8.98 -0.90
C PHE A 195 -15.50 -9.50 -0.46
N ARG A 196 -15.34 -9.81 0.83
CA ARG A 196 -14.08 -10.29 1.41
C ARG A 196 -13.58 -11.55 0.70
N LYS A 197 -14.46 -12.50 0.37
CA LYS A 197 -14.05 -13.72 -0.34
C LYS A 197 -13.36 -13.41 -1.67
N ASN A 198 -13.92 -12.49 -2.46
CA ASN A 198 -13.35 -12.08 -3.73
C ASN A 198 -12.11 -11.21 -3.54
N HIS A 199 -12.13 -10.33 -2.54
CA HIS A 199 -10.97 -9.53 -2.15
C HIS A 199 -9.77 -10.43 -1.80
N ASP A 200 -9.93 -11.40 -0.90
CA ASP A 200 -8.85 -12.29 -0.44
C ASP A 200 -8.26 -13.10 -1.62
N ALA A 201 -9.11 -13.58 -2.53
CA ALA A 201 -8.70 -14.31 -3.74
C ALA A 201 -7.88 -13.43 -4.71
N ILE A 202 -8.26 -12.16 -4.87
CA ILE A 202 -7.54 -11.21 -5.72
C ILE A 202 -6.21 -10.79 -5.06
N TRP A 203 -6.27 -10.37 -3.80
CA TRP A 203 -5.12 -9.79 -3.10
C TRP A 203 -4.01 -10.81 -2.85
N SER A 204 -4.37 -12.05 -2.50
CA SER A 204 -3.38 -13.12 -2.31
C SER A 204 -2.59 -13.39 -3.59
N GLU A 205 -3.20 -13.26 -4.77
CA GLU A 205 -2.51 -13.49 -6.04
C GLU A 205 -1.71 -12.28 -6.50
N ILE A 206 -2.16 -11.06 -6.19
CA ILE A 206 -1.36 -9.84 -6.40
C ILE A 206 -0.09 -9.87 -5.56
N GLY A 207 -0.19 -10.22 -4.27
CA GLY A 207 0.94 -10.26 -3.35
C GLY A 207 1.89 -11.43 -3.61
N LYS A 208 1.36 -12.64 -3.83
CA LYS A 208 2.15 -13.85 -4.05
C LYS A 208 2.32 -14.14 -5.54
N GLY A 209 1.23 -14.51 -6.22
CA GLY A 209 1.23 -15.11 -7.55
C GLY A 209 1.79 -14.27 -8.70
N TYR A 210 1.67 -12.94 -8.65
CA TYR A 210 2.18 -12.03 -9.68
C TYR A 210 3.62 -11.60 -9.43
N LEU A 211 3.98 -11.31 -8.18
CA LEU A 211 5.34 -10.90 -7.83
C LEU A 211 6.33 -12.07 -7.95
N ASP A 212 5.85 -13.30 -7.79
CA ASP A 212 6.62 -14.54 -7.85
C ASP A 212 6.37 -15.32 -9.17
N GLY A 213 5.48 -14.82 -10.03
CA GLY A 213 5.06 -15.41 -11.32
C GLY A 213 4.48 -16.83 -11.25
N SER A 214 4.14 -17.31 -10.05
CA SER A 214 3.55 -18.65 -9.84
C SER A 214 2.09 -18.74 -10.30
N LEU A 215 1.40 -17.62 -10.51
CA LEU A 215 0.02 -17.61 -11.00
C LEU A 215 -0.08 -18.21 -12.40
N GLU A 216 0.82 -17.81 -13.32
CA GLU A 216 0.83 -18.30 -14.70
C GLU A 216 1.17 -19.80 -14.80
N LYS A 217 1.79 -20.37 -13.76
CA LYS A 217 2.13 -21.79 -13.69
C LYS A 217 0.94 -22.67 -13.24
N SER A 218 -0.18 -22.07 -12.80
CA SER A 218 -1.34 -22.80 -12.28
C SER A 218 -2.66 -22.33 -12.90
N SER A 219 -3.21 -23.14 -13.81
CA SER A 219 -4.48 -22.85 -14.49
C SER A 219 -5.67 -22.74 -13.52
N SER A 220 -5.68 -23.51 -12.43
CA SER A 220 -6.74 -23.47 -11.43
C SER A 220 -6.70 -22.19 -10.58
N ARG A 221 -5.51 -21.76 -10.15
CA ARG A 221 -5.33 -20.48 -9.44
C ARG A 221 -5.70 -19.30 -10.34
N LYS A 222 -5.24 -19.32 -11.60
CA LYS A 222 -5.57 -18.30 -12.59
C LYS A 222 -7.08 -18.19 -12.84
N ALA A 223 -7.76 -19.32 -13.05
CA ALA A 223 -9.22 -19.33 -13.21
C ALA A 223 -9.96 -18.83 -11.97
N HIS A 224 -9.47 -19.15 -10.77
CA HIS A 224 -10.05 -18.65 -9.52
C HIS A 224 -9.90 -17.12 -9.38
N TYR A 225 -8.71 -16.61 -9.70
CA TYR A 225 -8.40 -15.17 -9.73
C TYR A 225 -9.30 -14.41 -10.72
N GLU A 226 -9.37 -14.87 -11.98
CA GLU A 226 -10.18 -14.25 -13.03
C GLU A 226 -11.67 -14.26 -12.67
N LYS A 227 -12.15 -15.35 -12.05
CA LYS A 227 -13.53 -15.42 -11.54
C LYS A 227 -13.78 -14.39 -10.44
N ALA A 228 -12.88 -14.27 -9.47
CA ALA A 228 -13.00 -13.31 -8.38
C ALA A 228 -13.02 -11.86 -8.90
N LEU A 229 -12.16 -11.53 -9.87
CA LEU A 229 -12.17 -10.24 -10.56
C LEU A 229 -13.54 -9.97 -11.22
N SER A 230 -14.05 -10.92 -12.01
CA SER A 230 -15.33 -10.75 -12.72
C SER A 230 -16.52 -10.56 -11.76
N GLU A 231 -16.54 -11.30 -10.65
CA GLU A 231 -17.56 -11.13 -9.60
C GLU A 231 -17.46 -9.77 -8.92
N MET A 232 -16.25 -9.29 -8.64
CA MET A 232 -16.01 -7.98 -8.05
C MET A 232 -16.41 -6.84 -8.99
N GLU A 233 -16.09 -6.94 -10.28
CA GLU A 233 -16.55 -5.96 -11.28
C GLU A 233 -18.06 -5.92 -11.40
N SER A 234 -18.71 -7.08 -11.42
CA SER A 234 -20.17 -7.18 -11.44
C SER A 234 -20.81 -6.53 -10.22
N LEU A 235 -20.22 -6.73 -9.03
CA LEU A 235 -20.64 -6.08 -7.79
C LEU A 235 -20.50 -4.56 -7.87
N LEU A 236 -19.35 -4.06 -8.30
CA LEU A 236 -19.09 -2.62 -8.42
C LEU A 236 -20.03 -1.95 -9.45
N LEU A 237 -20.33 -2.62 -10.56
CA LEU A 237 -21.32 -2.16 -11.54
C LEU A 237 -22.73 -2.11 -10.97
N SER A 238 -23.14 -3.13 -10.21
CA SER A 238 -24.42 -3.14 -9.49
C SER A 238 -24.53 -1.94 -8.56
N VAL A 239 -23.51 -1.73 -7.72
CA VAL A 239 -23.44 -0.58 -6.81
C VAL A 239 -23.56 0.73 -7.59
N SER A 240 -22.77 0.92 -8.65
CA SER A 240 -22.82 2.13 -9.48
C SER A 240 -24.23 2.42 -10.03
N LYS A 241 -24.95 1.39 -10.49
CA LYS A 241 -26.34 1.52 -10.97
C LYS A 241 -27.30 1.91 -9.86
N ASP A 242 -27.24 1.24 -8.71
CA ASP A 242 -28.11 1.52 -7.57
C ASP A 242 -27.91 2.98 -7.10
N ARG A 243 -26.65 3.40 -6.98
CA ARG A 243 -26.22 4.74 -6.54
C ARG A 243 -26.59 5.87 -7.52
N LYS A 244 -26.81 5.58 -8.81
CA LYS A 244 -27.34 6.57 -9.76
C LYS A 244 -28.81 6.92 -9.48
N THR A 245 -29.57 5.99 -8.89
CA THR A 245 -31.00 6.17 -8.63
C THR A 245 -31.30 6.56 -7.18
N GLN A 246 -30.47 6.11 -6.23
CA GLN A 246 -30.69 6.34 -4.80
C GLN A 246 -29.39 6.81 -4.12
N ARG A 247 -29.41 8.04 -3.57
CA ARG A 247 -28.27 8.63 -2.85
C ARG A 247 -28.70 9.08 -1.45
N LYS A 248 -28.62 8.18 -0.46
CA LYS A 248 -28.94 8.51 0.94
C LYS A 248 -27.73 9.01 1.76
N GLN A 249 -26.52 8.71 1.30
CA GLN A 249 -25.26 9.01 1.96
C GLN A 249 -24.23 9.39 0.90
N ALA A 250 -23.40 10.42 1.12
CA ALA A 250 -22.34 10.79 0.17
C ALA A 250 -21.09 9.94 0.42
N VAL A 251 -20.86 8.94 -0.44
CA VAL A 251 -19.73 8.00 -0.37
C VAL A 251 -18.78 8.17 -1.55
N PHE A 252 -17.63 7.47 -1.52
CA PHE A 252 -16.56 7.61 -2.53
C PHE A 252 -17.08 7.45 -3.96
N VAL A 253 -17.85 6.38 -4.24
CA VAL A 253 -18.38 6.13 -5.59
C VAL A 253 -19.28 7.25 -6.09
N ASP A 254 -19.98 7.98 -5.21
CA ASP A 254 -20.82 9.11 -5.64
C ASP A 254 -19.99 10.30 -6.12
N ALA A 255 -18.87 10.56 -5.45
CA ALA A 255 -17.95 11.63 -5.85
C ALA A 255 -17.36 11.33 -7.23
N LEU A 256 -17.03 10.05 -7.50
CA LEU A 256 -16.61 9.62 -8.83
C LEU A 256 -17.73 9.70 -9.87
N LEU A 257 -18.96 9.32 -9.52
CA LEU A 257 -20.14 9.44 -10.40
C LEU A 257 -20.51 10.88 -10.74
N GLN A 258 -20.06 11.86 -9.96
CA GLN A 258 -20.25 13.29 -10.24
C GLN A 258 -19.13 13.89 -11.09
N SER A 259 -18.08 13.12 -11.38
CA SER A 259 -16.97 13.53 -12.24
C SER A 259 -17.26 13.25 -13.72
N ASN A 260 -16.38 13.73 -14.61
CA ASN A 260 -16.44 13.42 -16.05
C ASN A 260 -15.77 12.08 -16.41
N PHE A 261 -15.66 11.14 -15.46
CA PHE A 261 -15.00 9.86 -15.70
C PHE A 261 -15.90 8.88 -16.45
N THR A 262 -15.27 8.07 -17.28
CA THR A 262 -15.93 6.91 -17.90
C THR A 262 -16.30 5.89 -16.82
N GLU A 263 -17.32 5.07 -17.08
CA GLU A 263 -17.72 4.00 -16.15
C GLU A 263 -16.53 3.08 -15.80
N ARG A 264 -15.68 2.77 -16.78
CA ARG A 264 -14.45 2.01 -16.58
C ARG A 264 -13.50 2.67 -15.58
N GLN A 265 -13.22 3.98 -15.71
CA GLN A 265 -12.35 4.70 -14.79
C GLN A 265 -12.91 4.71 -13.36
N ILE A 266 -14.22 4.83 -13.22
CA ILE A 266 -14.90 4.76 -11.91
C ILE A 266 -14.71 3.36 -11.30
N MET A 267 -14.85 2.29 -12.08
CA MET A 267 -14.65 0.92 -11.60
C MET A 267 -13.22 0.63 -11.23
N GLU A 268 -12.26 1.06 -12.04
CA GLU A 268 -10.83 1.00 -11.74
C GLU A 268 -10.52 1.64 -10.38
N ASP A 269 -11.00 2.87 -10.16
CA ASP A 269 -10.70 3.62 -8.94
C ASP A 269 -11.44 3.05 -7.71
N CYS A 270 -12.68 2.55 -7.87
CA CYS A 270 -13.37 1.83 -6.79
C CYS A 270 -12.68 0.52 -6.43
N MET A 271 -12.23 -0.25 -7.43
CA MET A 271 -11.50 -1.51 -7.22
C MET A 271 -10.21 -1.25 -6.44
N VAL A 272 -9.40 -0.26 -6.87
CA VAL A 272 -8.14 0.08 -6.20
C VAL A 272 -8.39 0.51 -4.75
N PHE A 273 -9.31 1.45 -4.52
CA PHE A 273 -9.58 1.96 -3.16
C PHE A 273 -10.08 0.85 -2.23
N THR A 274 -11.02 0.02 -2.72
CA THR A 274 -11.63 -1.03 -1.89
C THR A 274 -10.68 -2.21 -1.65
N LEU A 275 -9.80 -2.55 -2.59
CA LEU A 275 -8.78 -3.58 -2.36
C LEU A 275 -7.68 -3.10 -1.42
N ALA A 276 -6.96 -2.04 -1.81
CA ALA A 276 -5.80 -1.55 -1.09
C ALA A 276 -6.18 -0.91 0.26
N GLY A 277 -7.27 -0.14 0.29
CA GLY A 277 -7.75 0.53 1.50
C GLY A 277 -8.10 -0.45 2.62
N CYS A 278 -8.72 -1.60 2.30
CA CYS A 278 -9.03 -2.64 3.29
C CYS A 278 -7.75 -3.20 3.93
N VAL A 279 -6.76 -3.56 3.11
CA VAL A 279 -5.53 -4.22 3.58
C VAL A 279 -4.65 -3.25 4.37
N ILE A 280 -4.47 -2.02 3.88
CA ILE A 280 -3.63 -1.02 4.54
C ILE A 280 -4.25 -0.60 5.87
N ALA A 281 -5.56 -0.32 5.91
CA ALA A 281 -6.24 0.05 7.16
C ALA A 281 -6.22 -1.09 8.19
N ALA A 282 -6.47 -2.33 7.76
CA ALA A 282 -6.40 -3.50 8.62
C ALA A 282 -5.00 -3.66 9.21
N ASN A 283 -3.97 -3.73 8.37
CA ASN A 283 -2.61 -4.04 8.82
C ASN A 283 -1.99 -2.90 9.65
N LEU A 284 -2.31 -1.63 9.35
CA LEU A 284 -1.89 -0.52 10.20
C LEU A 284 -2.46 -0.66 11.62
N CYS A 285 -3.76 -0.93 11.74
CA CYS A 285 -4.38 -1.15 13.05
C CYS A 285 -3.81 -2.38 13.74
N ILE A 286 -3.56 -3.45 12.98
CA ILE A 286 -3.04 -4.72 13.50
C ILE A 286 -1.66 -4.50 14.14
N TRP A 287 -0.74 -3.91 13.38
CA TRP A 287 0.59 -3.63 13.87
C TRP A 287 0.58 -2.64 15.03
N ALA A 288 -0.25 -1.59 14.98
CA ALA A 288 -0.33 -0.60 16.04
C ALA A 288 -0.77 -1.23 17.37
N LEU A 289 -1.86 -2.01 17.35
CA LEU A 289 -2.34 -2.69 18.57
C LEU A 289 -1.36 -3.76 19.05
N TYR A 290 -0.70 -4.48 18.14
CA TYR A 290 0.34 -5.45 18.50
C TYR A 290 1.52 -4.76 19.21
N PHE A 291 2.07 -3.69 18.65
CA PHE A 291 3.19 -2.97 19.27
C PHE A 291 2.81 -2.32 20.60
N LEU A 292 1.60 -1.75 20.70
CA LEU A 292 1.06 -1.21 21.96
C LEU A 292 0.86 -2.30 23.03
N SER A 293 0.46 -3.51 22.64
CA SER A 293 0.32 -4.63 23.59
C SER A 293 1.68 -5.11 24.12
N ASN A 294 2.76 -4.86 23.37
CA ASN A 294 4.13 -5.20 23.74
C ASN A 294 4.89 -4.07 24.47
N SER A 295 4.34 -2.85 24.48
CA SER A 295 5.00 -1.64 24.99
C SER A 295 4.07 -0.90 25.94
N GLU A 296 4.05 -1.33 27.21
CA GLU A 296 3.15 -0.77 28.22
C GLU A 296 3.36 0.75 28.41
N GLU A 297 4.62 1.18 28.48
CA GLU A 297 4.99 2.60 28.60
C GLU A 297 4.43 3.45 27.46
N VAL A 298 4.60 2.98 26.21
CA VAL A 298 4.07 3.67 25.04
C VAL A 298 2.54 3.73 25.08
N GLN A 299 1.89 2.64 25.50
CA GLN A 299 0.45 2.57 25.62
C GLN A 299 -0.10 3.54 26.67
N ASP A 300 0.59 3.70 27.80
CA ASP A 300 0.18 4.60 28.87
C ASP A 300 0.44 6.07 28.54
N LYS A 301 1.56 6.38 27.87
CA LYS A 301 1.80 7.74 27.33
C LYS A 301 0.75 8.13 26.29
N LEU A 302 0.34 7.20 25.42
CA LEU A 302 -0.76 7.41 24.48
C LEU A 302 -2.09 7.61 25.19
N HIS A 303 -2.40 6.79 26.19
CA HIS A 303 -3.61 6.96 26.99
C HIS A 303 -3.67 8.35 27.65
N GLN A 304 -2.56 8.83 28.21
CA GLN A 304 -2.50 10.14 28.85
C GLN A 304 -2.77 11.28 27.85
N GLU A 305 -2.13 11.28 26.67
CA GLU A 305 -2.43 12.27 25.63
C GLU A 305 -3.93 12.27 25.26
N LEU A 306 -4.51 11.08 25.11
CA LEU A 306 -5.90 10.94 24.71
C LEU A 306 -6.85 11.52 25.76
N GLU A 307 -6.59 11.32 27.05
CA GLU A 307 -7.38 11.94 28.12
C GLU A 307 -7.17 13.46 28.17
N ASP A 308 -5.93 13.95 28.03
CA ASP A 308 -5.61 15.37 28.11
C ASP A 308 -6.24 16.18 26.95
N VAL A 309 -6.22 15.64 25.73
CA VAL A 309 -6.69 16.35 24.52
C VAL A 309 -8.18 16.15 24.29
N LEU A 310 -8.69 14.93 24.50
CA LEU A 310 -10.09 14.61 24.18
C LEU A 310 -11.03 14.87 25.36
N GLY A 311 -10.55 14.76 26.60
CA GLY A 311 -11.40 14.79 27.79
C GLY A 311 -12.48 13.71 27.69
N SER A 312 -13.71 14.02 28.06
CA SER A 312 -14.84 13.06 27.95
C SER A 312 -15.34 12.82 26.53
N ASP A 313 -14.94 13.64 25.55
CA ASP A 313 -15.50 13.59 24.20
C ASP A 313 -14.87 12.45 23.36
N PRO A 314 -15.60 11.88 22.38
CA PRO A 314 -14.98 11.07 21.35
C PRO A 314 -14.00 11.91 20.50
N VAL A 315 -13.07 11.23 19.81
CA VAL A 315 -12.21 11.91 18.84
C VAL A 315 -13.06 12.54 17.73
N SER A 316 -12.62 13.71 17.25
CA SER A 316 -13.23 14.44 16.13
C SER A 316 -12.15 14.84 15.12
N LEU A 317 -12.56 15.15 13.89
CA LEU A 317 -11.62 15.54 12.81
C LEU A 317 -10.78 16.76 13.16
N ASP A 318 -11.32 17.71 13.93
CA ASP A 318 -10.64 18.93 14.39
C ASP A 318 -9.66 18.66 15.56
N LYS A 319 -9.88 17.59 16.34
CA LYS A 319 -8.97 17.19 17.42
C LYS A 319 -7.85 16.26 16.94
N ILE A 320 -8.00 15.54 15.82
CA ILE A 320 -6.96 14.64 15.29
C ILE A 320 -5.57 15.32 15.18
N PRO A 321 -5.43 16.54 14.61
CA PRO A 321 -4.13 17.21 14.51
C PRO A 321 -3.46 17.54 15.86
N GLN A 322 -4.22 17.50 16.96
CA GLN A 322 -3.74 17.78 18.31
C GLN A 322 -3.17 16.52 18.99
N LEU A 323 -3.49 15.31 18.49
CA LEU A 323 -3.00 14.02 18.99
C LEU A 323 -1.61 13.71 18.42
N ARG A 324 -0.60 14.46 18.86
CA ARG A 324 0.76 14.42 18.33
C ARG A 324 1.44 13.07 18.61
N TYR A 325 1.36 12.59 19.83
CA TYR A 325 1.93 11.31 20.25
C TYR A 325 1.22 10.14 19.58
N CYS A 326 -0.10 10.19 19.41
CA CYS A 326 -0.84 9.24 18.58
C CYS A 326 -0.31 9.18 17.15
N GLN A 327 -0.04 10.34 16.53
CA GLN A 327 0.57 10.39 15.19
C GLN A 327 1.98 9.78 15.18
N GLN A 328 2.78 10.02 16.23
CA GLN A 328 4.11 9.42 16.38
C GLN A 328 4.03 7.88 16.51
N VAL A 329 3.08 7.37 17.31
CA VAL A 329 2.81 5.93 17.46
C VAL A 329 2.45 5.30 16.11
N LEU A 330 1.60 5.96 15.32
CA LEU A 330 1.22 5.46 14.00
C LEU A 330 2.36 5.51 12.98
N ASN A 331 3.16 6.59 12.98
CA ASN A 331 4.34 6.69 12.11
C ASN A 331 5.37 5.60 12.47
N GLU A 332 5.62 5.38 13.75
CA GLU A 332 6.52 4.33 14.22
C GLU A 332 5.97 2.93 13.94
N THR A 333 4.64 2.77 13.92
CA THR A 333 4.01 1.53 13.49
C THR A 333 4.31 1.25 12.03
N VAL A 334 4.11 2.23 11.14
CA VAL A 334 4.41 2.10 9.71
C VAL A 334 5.88 1.78 9.47
N ARG A 335 6.79 2.47 10.18
CA ARG A 335 8.23 2.26 10.09
C ARG A 335 8.63 0.85 10.54
N THR A 336 8.25 0.48 11.77
CA THR A 336 8.66 -0.78 12.41
C THR A 336 8.08 -1.99 11.70
N ALA A 337 6.82 -1.93 11.26
CA ALA A 337 6.19 -3.00 10.48
C ALA A 337 6.67 -3.06 9.03
N LYS A 338 7.32 -2.00 8.53
CA LYS A 338 7.60 -1.80 7.09
C LYS A 338 6.31 -1.92 6.28
N LEU A 339 5.28 -1.16 6.67
CA LEU A 339 3.89 -1.39 6.23
C LEU A 339 3.75 -1.51 4.72
N THR A 340 4.45 -0.66 3.95
CA THR A 340 4.59 -0.77 2.50
C THR A 340 6.08 -0.80 2.16
N PRO A 341 6.70 -1.99 2.03
CA PRO A 341 8.16 -2.13 1.99
C PRO A 341 8.77 -1.75 0.64
N VAL A 342 7.95 -1.49 -0.38
CA VAL A 342 8.38 -1.22 -1.75
C VAL A 342 7.53 -0.11 -2.35
N ALA A 343 8.16 0.81 -3.07
CA ALA A 343 7.49 1.70 -4.01
C ALA A 343 8.22 1.68 -5.36
N ALA A 344 7.56 2.12 -6.43
CA ALA A 344 8.14 2.11 -7.76
C ALA A 344 7.88 3.42 -8.51
N ARG A 345 8.85 3.84 -9.31
CA ARG A 345 8.78 4.97 -10.25
C ARG A 345 9.33 4.56 -11.62
N LEU A 346 8.79 5.13 -12.69
CA LEU A 346 9.35 4.99 -14.02
C LEU A 346 10.23 6.22 -14.31
N GLN A 347 11.47 6.01 -14.76
CA GLN A 347 12.35 7.09 -15.15
C GLN A 347 11.86 7.73 -16.46
N GLU A 348 11.23 8.90 -16.42
CA GLU A 348 10.68 9.52 -17.65
C GLU A 348 11.75 10.24 -18.50
N VAL A 349 12.83 10.69 -17.87
CA VAL A 349 13.96 11.39 -18.50
C VAL A 349 15.25 10.86 -17.88
N GLU A 350 16.32 10.69 -18.65
CA GLU A 350 17.62 10.27 -18.09
C GLU A 350 18.04 11.17 -16.90
N GLY A 351 18.47 10.54 -15.80
CA GLY A 351 18.79 11.22 -14.55
C GLY A 351 20.05 10.64 -13.89
N LYS A 352 20.64 11.39 -12.96
CA LYS A 352 21.77 10.93 -12.16
C LYS A 352 21.36 10.68 -10.72
N VAL A 353 21.82 9.57 -10.16
CA VAL A 353 21.72 9.22 -8.74
C VAL A 353 23.09 8.74 -8.30
N ASP A 354 23.67 9.42 -7.32
CA ASP A 354 25.08 9.29 -6.93
C ASP A 354 26.00 9.46 -8.17
N GLN A 355 26.90 8.51 -8.42
CA GLN A 355 27.78 8.47 -9.58
C GLN A 355 27.14 7.80 -10.81
N HIS A 356 25.92 7.29 -10.68
CA HIS A 356 25.26 6.47 -11.68
C HIS A 356 24.29 7.28 -12.55
N VAL A 357 24.20 6.89 -13.84
CA VAL A 357 23.19 7.42 -14.77
C VAL A 357 22.07 6.39 -14.89
N ILE A 358 20.84 6.80 -14.57
CA ILE A 358 19.62 6.02 -14.75
C ILE A 358 19.00 6.41 -16.10
N PRO A 359 18.96 5.49 -17.08
CA PRO A 359 18.37 5.76 -18.39
C PRO A 359 16.87 6.03 -18.30
N LYS A 360 16.35 6.81 -19.24
CA LYS A 360 14.90 6.91 -19.49
C LYS A 360 14.29 5.51 -19.69
N GLU A 361 13.04 5.36 -19.27
CA GLU A 361 12.21 4.14 -19.31
C GLU A 361 12.70 3.01 -18.38
N THR A 362 13.64 3.29 -17.48
CA THR A 362 14.06 2.36 -16.43
C THR A 362 13.04 2.33 -15.30
N LEU A 363 12.68 1.14 -14.82
CA LEU A 363 11.90 0.98 -13.59
C LEU A 363 12.84 1.20 -12.39
N VAL A 364 12.50 2.15 -11.54
CA VAL A 364 13.23 2.45 -10.31
C VAL A 364 12.40 2.02 -9.12
N ILE A 365 12.90 1.07 -8.36
CA ILE A 365 12.32 0.59 -7.11
C ILE A 365 12.94 1.32 -5.94
N TYR A 366 12.09 1.80 -5.05
CA TYR A 366 12.49 2.26 -3.73
C TYR A 366 12.34 1.10 -2.76
N ALA A 367 13.46 0.61 -2.24
CA ALA A 367 13.50 -0.46 -1.25
C ALA A 367 13.16 0.12 0.15
N LEU A 368 11.94 0.66 0.31
CA LEU A 368 11.52 1.38 1.51
C LEU A 368 11.70 0.56 2.79
N GLY A 369 11.47 -0.75 2.75
CA GLY A 369 11.70 -1.63 3.90
C GLY A 369 13.17 -1.70 4.32
N VAL A 370 14.11 -1.60 3.37
CA VAL A 370 15.56 -1.48 3.65
C VAL A 370 15.83 -0.11 4.27
N VAL A 371 15.33 0.95 3.65
CA VAL A 371 15.53 2.34 4.11
C VAL A 371 14.96 2.58 5.51
N LEU A 372 13.83 1.97 5.87
CA LEU A 372 13.19 2.10 7.19
C LEU A 372 13.95 1.35 8.30
N GLN A 373 14.90 0.49 7.93
CA GLN A 373 15.76 -0.28 8.83
C GLN A 373 17.23 0.13 8.78
N ASP A 374 17.57 1.12 7.96
CA ASP A 374 18.92 1.70 7.89
C ASP A 374 19.30 2.36 9.23
N GLU A 375 20.36 1.86 9.86
CA GLU A 375 20.86 2.34 11.16
C GLU A 375 21.46 3.75 11.08
N GLU A 376 21.92 4.19 9.91
CA GLU A 376 22.41 5.56 9.71
C GLU A 376 21.25 6.58 9.77
N THR A 377 20.08 6.18 9.29
CA THR A 377 18.87 7.01 9.30
C THR A 377 18.06 6.83 10.59
N TRP A 378 17.95 5.61 11.12
CA TRP A 378 17.05 5.26 12.23
C TRP A 378 17.82 4.56 13.36
N SER A 379 18.12 5.28 14.45
CA SER A 379 18.85 4.71 15.59
C SER A 379 18.09 3.55 16.27
N SER A 380 18.72 2.38 16.45
CA SER A 380 18.02 1.18 16.95
C SER A 380 16.74 0.85 16.14
N PRO A 381 16.86 0.56 14.84
CA PRO A 381 15.73 0.51 13.90
C PRO A 381 14.72 -0.59 14.22
N TYR A 382 15.10 -1.63 14.96
CA TYR A 382 14.18 -2.72 15.35
C TYR A 382 13.40 -2.43 16.65
N ARG A 383 13.73 -1.35 17.37
CA ARG A 383 12.98 -0.93 18.56
C ARG A 383 11.78 -0.10 18.13
N PHE A 384 10.60 -0.44 18.65
CA PHE A 384 9.40 0.38 18.55
C PHE A 384 9.51 1.56 19.52
N ASP A 385 9.83 2.74 19.00
CA ASP A 385 10.05 3.97 19.77
C ASP A 385 9.40 5.18 19.10
N PRO A 386 8.16 5.54 19.49
CA PRO A 386 7.46 6.70 18.94
C PRO A 386 8.16 8.04 19.18
N ASP A 387 8.93 8.19 20.27
CA ASP A 387 9.58 9.45 20.64
C ASP A 387 10.62 9.89 19.62
N ARG A 388 11.11 8.96 18.80
CA ARG A 388 11.94 9.26 17.63
C ARG A 388 11.32 10.30 16.70
N PHE A 389 10.00 10.33 16.58
CA PHE A 389 9.30 11.30 15.73
C PHE A 389 9.12 12.68 16.38
N GLU A 390 9.66 12.91 17.58
CA GLU A 390 9.92 14.27 18.08
C GLU A 390 11.00 14.96 17.24
N GLU A 391 12.01 14.20 16.80
CA GLU A 391 13.09 14.72 15.98
C GLU A 391 12.61 15.18 14.60
N GLU A 392 13.06 16.37 14.20
CA GLU A 392 12.70 16.94 12.89
C GLU A 392 13.35 16.16 11.73
N SER A 393 14.54 15.62 11.93
CA SER A 393 15.26 14.74 10.99
C SER A 393 14.41 13.51 10.63
N ALA A 394 13.96 12.77 11.63
CA ALA A 394 13.10 11.59 11.46
C ALA A 394 11.82 11.94 10.70
N ARG A 395 11.14 13.03 11.06
CA ARG A 395 9.93 13.50 10.36
C ARG A 395 10.20 13.88 8.90
N LYS A 396 11.32 14.55 8.61
CA LYS A 396 11.71 14.91 7.24
C LYS A 396 12.01 13.69 6.39
N SER A 397 12.80 12.75 6.89
CA SER A 397 13.09 11.49 6.21
C SER A 397 11.81 10.71 5.94
N PHE A 398 10.94 10.56 6.93
CA PHE A 398 9.66 9.86 6.78
C PHE A 398 8.71 10.50 5.76
N CYS A 399 8.65 11.84 5.73
CA CYS A 399 7.87 12.61 4.75
C CYS A 399 8.43 12.44 3.33
N LEU A 400 9.76 12.49 3.18
CA LEU A 400 10.43 12.30 1.90
C LEU A 400 10.12 10.91 1.30
N LEU A 401 10.08 9.89 2.15
CA LEU A 401 9.74 8.52 1.76
C LEU A 401 8.26 8.32 1.39
N GLY A 402 7.43 9.35 1.51
CA GLY A 402 6.02 9.30 1.13
C GLY A 402 5.10 8.66 2.18
N PHE A 403 5.55 8.57 3.44
CA PHE A 403 4.73 8.04 4.53
C PHE A 403 3.96 9.11 5.31
N SER A 404 4.25 10.39 5.07
CA SER A 404 3.55 11.53 5.66
C SER A 404 3.55 12.74 4.72
N GLY A 405 2.71 13.74 4.99
CA GLY A 405 2.60 14.96 4.18
C GLY A 405 1.88 14.74 2.84
N ASN A 406 2.12 15.64 1.88
CA ASN A 406 1.38 15.70 0.61
C ASN A 406 1.69 14.55 -0.36
N GLN A 407 2.82 13.86 -0.17
CA GLN A 407 3.21 12.71 -0.98
C GLN A 407 2.67 11.38 -0.43
N THR A 408 1.96 11.42 0.71
CA THR A 408 1.34 10.23 1.29
C THR A 408 0.35 9.63 0.32
N CYS A 409 0.49 8.33 0.09
CA CYS A 409 -0.50 7.53 -0.62
C CYS A 409 -1.91 7.77 -0.03
N PRO A 410 -2.95 7.97 -0.87
CA PRO A 410 -4.29 8.33 -0.39
C PRO A 410 -4.89 7.30 0.58
N GLU A 411 -4.67 6.01 0.31
CA GLU A 411 -5.13 4.89 1.15
C GLU A 411 -4.43 4.88 2.51
N LEU A 412 -3.13 5.18 2.56
CA LEU A 412 -2.39 5.28 3.81
C LEU A 412 -2.86 6.47 4.65
N ARG A 413 -3.13 7.61 4.02
CA ARG A 413 -3.72 8.78 4.70
C ARG A 413 -5.10 8.47 5.27
N PHE A 414 -5.93 7.74 4.53
CA PHE A 414 -7.21 7.23 5.02
C PHE A 414 -7.01 6.29 6.21
N ALA A 415 -6.08 5.33 6.09
CA ALA A 415 -5.76 4.36 7.13
C ALA A 415 -5.27 5.04 8.42
N TYR A 416 -4.43 6.09 8.34
CA TYR A 416 -4.03 6.86 9.53
C TYR A 416 -5.24 7.41 10.27
N THR A 417 -6.23 7.97 9.57
CA THR A 417 -7.42 8.50 10.23
C THR A 417 -8.24 7.40 10.89
N VAL A 418 -8.46 6.28 10.21
CA VAL A 418 -9.16 5.11 10.79
C VAL A 418 -8.41 4.58 12.00
N ALA A 419 -7.09 4.43 11.90
CA ALA A 419 -6.24 3.96 12.98
C ALA A 419 -6.24 4.92 14.17
N THR A 420 -6.23 6.24 13.94
CA THR A 420 -6.38 7.23 15.01
C THR A 420 -7.70 7.04 15.76
N VAL A 421 -8.81 6.80 15.05
CA VAL A 421 -10.11 6.52 15.68
C VAL A 421 -10.07 5.21 16.48
N VAL A 422 -9.44 4.16 15.94
CA VAL A 422 -9.25 2.88 16.63
C VAL A 422 -8.45 3.08 17.91
N LEU A 423 -7.27 3.68 17.82
CA LEU A 423 -6.38 3.91 18.96
C LEU A 423 -7.05 4.80 20.01
N SER A 424 -7.65 5.93 19.60
CA SER A 424 -8.29 6.86 20.53
C SER A 424 -9.48 6.24 21.26
N THR A 425 -10.25 5.37 20.60
CA THR A 425 -11.45 4.79 21.20
C THR A 425 -11.09 3.59 22.07
N LEU A 426 -10.14 2.77 21.61
CA LEU A 426 -9.76 1.53 22.26
C LEU A 426 -8.84 1.76 23.45
N VAL A 427 -7.75 2.52 23.28
CA VAL A 427 -6.73 2.71 24.33
C VAL A 427 -7.26 3.52 25.51
N ARG A 428 -8.29 4.34 25.31
CA ARG A 428 -9.00 5.01 26.41
C ARG A 428 -9.80 4.05 27.29
N GLN A 429 -10.36 3.01 26.70
CA GLN A 429 -11.34 2.13 27.35
C GLN A 429 -10.77 0.78 27.77
N LEU A 430 -9.69 0.33 27.14
CA LEU A 430 -9.09 -0.98 27.30
C LEU A 430 -7.57 -0.86 27.46
N LYS A 431 -7.00 -1.70 28.33
CA LYS A 431 -5.58 -1.96 28.42
C LYS A 431 -5.29 -3.20 27.56
N LEU A 432 -4.32 -3.10 26.66
CA LEU A 432 -3.90 -4.20 25.79
C LEU A 432 -2.74 -4.94 26.42
N HIS A 433 -2.80 -6.28 26.41
CA HIS A 433 -1.77 -7.14 26.97
C HIS A 433 -1.28 -8.12 25.90
N ARG A 434 0.04 -8.22 25.76
CA ARG A 434 0.65 -9.26 24.92
C ARG A 434 0.36 -10.65 25.45
N LEU A 435 0.22 -11.62 24.55
CA LEU A 435 0.23 -13.03 24.91
C LEU A 435 1.67 -13.51 25.13
N LYS A 436 1.97 -14.08 26.31
CA LYS A 436 3.33 -14.55 26.64
C LYS A 436 3.79 -15.61 25.64
N GLY A 437 4.99 -15.44 25.07
CA GLY A 437 5.60 -16.38 24.14
C GLY A 437 5.16 -16.23 22.68
N GLN A 438 4.21 -15.34 22.38
CA GLN A 438 3.83 -15.03 21.00
C GLN A 438 4.77 -13.97 20.42
N VAL A 439 5.31 -14.24 19.24
CA VAL A 439 6.04 -13.28 18.41
C VAL A 439 5.36 -13.27 17.04
N ALA A 440 4.90 -12.10 16.59
CA ALA A 440 4.31 -11.97 15.27
C ALA A 440 5.42 -11.90 14.21
N GLU A 441 5.54 -12.94 13.39
CA GLU A 441 6.40 -12.93 12.20
C GLU A 441 5.79 -12.04 11.11
N ILE A 442 6.63 -11.21 10.48
CA ILE A 442 6.19 -10.33 9.37
C ILE A 442 6.20 -11.14 8.07
N ARG A 443 5.08 -11.09 7.34
CA ARG A 443 5.00 -11.48 5.93
C ARG A 443 5.08 -10.24 5.06
N SER A 444 6.19 -10.11 4.32
CA SER A 444 6.49 -8.95 3.49
C SER A 444 5.96 -9.13 2.06
N GLU A 445 4.73 -8.71 1.81
CA GLU A 445 4.14 -8.62 0.46
C GLU A 445 4.08 -7.13 0.02
N LEU A 446 3.12 -6.74 -0.82
CA LEU A 446 2.88 -5.32 -1.12
C LEU A 446 2.56 -4.50 0.13
N VAL A 447 1.86 -5.12 1.08
CA VAL A 447 1.59 -4.58 2.40
C VAL A 447 2.00 -5.63 3.42
N SER A 448 2.84 -5.26 4.39
CA SER A 448 3.28 -6.19 5.43
C SER A 448 2.10 -6.60 6.31
N ALA A 449 1.99 -7.88 6.63
CA ALA A 449 0.98 -8.42 7.54
C ALA A 449 1.61 -9.44 8.49
N PRO A 450 1.01 -9.73 9.66
CA PRO A 450 1.40 -10.92 10.41
C PRO A 450 1.22 -12.18 9.57
N LYS A 451 2.17 -13.11 9.67
CA LYS A 451 2.11 -14.39 8.97
C LYS A 451 0.94 -15.26 9.46
N ASP A 452 0.67 -15.19 10.76
CA ASP A 452 -0.37 -15.95 11.46
C ASP A 452 -1.28 -15.01 12.26
N GLU A 453 -2.42 -15.55 12.72
CA GLU A 453 -3.32 -14.81 13.61
C GLU A 453 -2.57 -14.37 14.88
N THR A 454 -2.66 -13.07 15.17
CA THR A 454 -2.01 -12.46 16.32
C THR A 454 -3.02 -12.33 17.44
N TRP A 455 -2.70 -12.87 18.62
CA TRP A 455 -3.60 -12.84 19.77
C TRP A 455 -3.13 -11.83 20.82
N ILE A 456 -4.10 -11.19 21.46
CA ILE A 456 -3.88 -10.34 22.63
C ILE A 456 -4.93 -10.67 23.70
N THR A 457 -4.72 -10.22 24.93
CA THR A 457 -5.79 -10.12 25.92
C THR A 457 -6.05 -8.65 26.25
N VAL A 458 -7.26 -8.37 26.74
CA VAL A 458 -7.68 -7.01 27.08
C VAL A 458 -8.27 -6.97 28.48
N SER A 459 -8.03 -5.90 29.20
CA SER A 459 -8.72 -5.57 30.45
C SER A 459 -9.32 -4.17 30.36
N ARG A 460 -10.31 -3.87 31.19
CA ARG A 460 -10.87 -2.51 31.25
C ARG A 460 -9.84 -1.56 31.87
N ARG A 461 -9.71 -0.35 31.34
CA ARG A 461 -8.99 0.71 32.06
C ARG A 461 -9.89 1.24 33.18
N SER A 462 -9.31 1.44 34.36
CA SER A 462 -9.92 2.18 35.45
C SER A 462 -10.02 3.64 35.03
N SER A 463 -11.24 4.18 35.08
CA SER A 463 -11.59 5.58 34.84
C SER A 463 -10.94 6.53 35.81
#